data_AF-A0A3D0CDJ3-F1
#
_entry.id   AF-A0A3D0CDJ3-F1
#
_cell.length_a   1.000
_cell.length_b   1.000
_cell.length_c   1.000
_cell.angle_alpha   90.00
_cell.angle_beta   90.00
_cell.angle_gamma   90.00
#
_symmetry.space_group_name_H-M   'P 1'
#
loop_
_entity.id
_entity.type
_entity.pdbx_description
1 polymer ?
#
loop_
_entity_poly.entity_id
_entity_poly.type
_entity_poly.pdbx_seq_one_letter_code
_entity_poly.pdbx_strand_id
1 'polypeptide(L)'
;MRKKKFIFVTLTLIAVLIWLYPSEPPYQYRQVKRLATAEKNYLLPISPHISQVSRPEETFYFPIKLGDVGPSNSLYSGPKQYPFYCMTIDSGIGQPLVDNQEGFGVPVYENITLPTNIIGYSKDCLFKSHLQFYYLNNNEKLVKISPEQFSQLSSLRDAQLPLQLFRAEQGSINRFIYTIAMAITPEELGTRTISSLWNKKLIYQFHGGSGIGFRQGRQKATRTITRRLAEVRKGYAIISSSGNRTSYTYNMLLAEDTARRVKRHFISLFGEPVYTVGIGGSGGGLAQYLIGQNSRGILDGLIPQYSYPDMLSQTIYTLDCDLFNNYFTFRAKDNSRWQQWDQRQLLEGMNSLQDFP
;
A
#
# COMPACT_ATOMS: atom_id res chain seq x y z
N MET A 1 -53.93 -32.03 1.38
CA MET A 1 -52.93 -32.11 2.48
C MET A 1 -51.47 -32.04 2.01
N ARG A 2 -51.07 -32.63 0.87
CA ARG A 2 -49.67 -32.63 0.37
C ARG A 2 -49.07 -31.24 0.09
N LYS A 3 -49.81 -30.31 -0.55
CA LYS A 3 -49.32 -28.95 -0.85
C LYS A 3 -49.00 -28.11 0.40
N LYS A 4 -49.84 -28.18 1.44
CA LYS A 4 -49.61 -27.47 2.71
C LYS A 4 -48.37 -27.99 3.45
N LYS A 5 -48.16 -29.32 3.46
CA LYS A 5 -46.94 -29.92 4.03
C LYS A 5 -45.68 -29.51 3.26
N PHE A 6 -45.76 -29.46 1.92
CA PHE A 6 -44.62 -29.02 1.10
C PHE A 6 -44.23 -27.57 1.39
N ILE A 7 -45.19 -26.64 1.39
CA ILE A 7 -44.95 -25.22 1.71
C ILE A 7 -44.34 -25.06 3.10
N PHE A 8 -44.84 -25.81 4.08
CA PHE A 8 -44.33 -25.74 5.45
C PHE A 8 -42.88 -26.23 5.57
N VAL A 9 -42.54 -27.31 4.86
CA VAL A 9 -41.17 -27.85 4.76
C VAL A 9 -40.25 -26.85 4.04
N THR A 10 -40.69 -26.24 2.94
CA THR A 10 -39.86 -25.26 2.23
C THR A 10 -39.59 -24.01 3.08
N LEU A 11 -40.60 -23.51 3.79
CA LEU A 11 -40.46 -22.36 4.70
C LEU A 11 -39.54 -22.67 5.88
N THR A 12 -39.64 -23.86 6.47
CA THR A 12 -38.71 -24.28 7.54
C THR A 12 -37.29 -24.45 7.03
N LEU A 13 -37.11 -25.01 5.83
CA LEU A 13 -35.78 -25.13 5.21
C LEU A 13 -35.15 -23.76 4.94
N ILE A 14 -35.94 -22.80 4.43
CA ILE A 14 -35.50 -21.42 4.20
C ILE A 14 -35.16 -20.73 5.53
N ALA A 15 -35.98 -20.88 6.56
CA ALA A 15 -35.69 -20.34 7.89
C ALA A 15 -34.41 -20.92 8.49
N VAL A 16 -34.18 -22.23 8.35
CA VAL A 16 -32.94 -22.89 8.78
C VAL A 16 -31.74 -22.38 7.98
N LEU A 17 -31.86 -22.23 6.66
CA LEU A 17 -30.81 -21.68 5.80
C LEU A 17 -30.48 -20.21 6.13
N ILE A 18 -31.48 -19.39 6.47
CA ILE A 18 -31.29 -18.01 6.91
C ILE A 18 -30.63 -17.97 8.30
N TRP A 19 -31.02 -18.87 9.21
CA TRP A 19 -30.43 -18.97 10.54
C TRP A 19 -28.99 -19.48 10.52
N LEU A 20 -28.67 -20.38 9.58
CA LEU A 20 -27.31 -20.86 9.30
C LEU A 20 -26.50 -19.86 8.46
N TYR A 21 -27.13 -18.81 7.91
CA TYR A 21 -26.41 -17.76 7.20
C TYR A 21 -25.69 -16.91 8.23
N PRO A 22 -24.34 -16.85 8.22
CA PRO A 22 -23.60 -16.05 9.19
C PRO A 22 -24.03 -14.58 9.05
N SER A 23 -24.69 -14.08 10.08
CA SER A 23 -25.26 -12.73 10.14
C SER A 23 -24.23 -11.68 10.56
N GLU A 24 -23.06 -12.10 11.07
CA GLU A 24 -22.01 -11.16 11.41
C GLU A 24 -21.35 -10.60 10.13
N PRO A 25 -21.34 -9.28 9.95
CA PRO A 25 -20.60 -8.66 8.87
C PRO A 25 -19.13 -9.10 8.97
N PRO A 26 -18.50 -9.58 7.88
CA PRO A 26 -17.17 -10.23 7.91
C PRO A 26 -16.00 -9.34 8.39
N TYR A 27 -16.28 -8.11 8.80
CA TYR A 27 -15.32 -7.11 9.26
C TYR A 27 -15.71 -6.41 10.57
N GLN A 28 -16.87 -6.70 11.18
CA GLN A 28 -17.33 -5.98 12.38
C GLN A 28 -16.35 -6.09 13.55
N TYR A 29 -15.70 -7.25 13.70
CA TYR A 29 -14.68 -7.49 14.72
C TYR A 29 -13.37 -6.71 14.49
N ARG A 30 -13.12 -6.17 13.29
CA ARG A 30 -11.89 -5.37 13.00
C ARG A 30 -12.13 -3.88 12.88
N GLN A 31 -13.38 -3.43 12.94
CA GLN A 31 -13.72 -2.02 12.78
C GLN A 31 -13.09 -1.15 13.86
N VAL A 32 -12.83 0.11 13.51
CA VAL A 32 -12.43 1.14 14.47
C VAL A 32 -13.53 1.30 15.51
N LYS A 33 -13.23 1.03 16.79
CA LYS A 33 -14.20 1.06 17.88
C LYS A 33 -14.40 2.46 18.45
N ARG A 34 -13.35 3.27 18.48
CA ARG A 34 -13.41 4.65 18.96
C ARG A 34 -12.43 5.55 18.20
N LEU A 35 -12.81 6.82 18.03
CA LEU A 35 -11.96 7.85 17.43
C LEU A 35 -10.93 8.34 18.44
N ALA A 36 -9.65 8.28 18.05
CA ALA A 36 -8.59 8.98 18.77
C ALA A 36 -8.57 10.47 18.42
N THR A 37 -8.08 11.29 19.34
CA THR A 37 -7.81 12.71 19.08
C THR A 37 -6.43 12.86 18.45
N ALA A 38 -6.35 13.64 17.38
CA ALA A 38 -5.08 13.95 16.73
C ALA A 38 -4.28 14.96 17.55
N GLU A 39 -3.06 14.59 17.94
CA GLU A 39 -2.11 15.52 18.54
C GLU A 39 -1.66 16.57 17.50
N LYS A 40 -1.42 17.79 17.97
CA LYS A 40 -0.80 18.82 17.13
C LYS A 40 0.57 18.32 16.67
N ASN A 41 0.84 18.47 15.37
CA ASN A 41 2.12 18.12 14.78
C ASN A 41 2.48 19.17 13.73
N TYR A 42 3.77 19.34 13.48
CA TYR A 42 4.26 20.36 12.56
C TYR A 42 3.74 20.12 11.15
N LEU A 43 3.20 21.17 10.53
CA LEU A 43 2.77 21.20 9.14
C LEU A 43 3.67 22.17 8.39
N LEU A 44 4.32 21.68 7.33
CA LEU A 44 5.16 22.50 6.47
C LEU A 44 4.33 23.66 5.89
N PRO A 45 4.82 24.91 5.95
CA PRO A 45 4.09 26.03 5.37
C PRO A 45 3.99 25.87 3.84
N ILE A 46 2.84 26.29 3.30
CA ILE A 46 2.57 26.26 1.86
C ILE A 46 2.98 27.55 1.13
N SER A 47 3.35 28.58 1.90
CA SER A 47 3.82 29.88 1.41
C SER A 47 5.16 30.23 2.08
N PRO A 48 6.22 30.59 1.32
CA PRO A 48 6.27 30.61 -0.15
C PRO A 48 6.12 29.18 -0.72
N HIS A 49 6.13 29.02 -2.05
CA HIS A 49 5.92 27.71 -2.67
C HIS A 49 6.75 26.61 -1.99
N ILE A 50 6.17 25.43 -1.73
CA ILE A 50 6.77 24.35 -0.90
C ILE A 50 8.21 23.98 -1.33
N SER A 51 8.54 24.11 -2.62
CA SER A 51 9.90 23.88 -3.13
C SER A 51 10.97 24.81 -2.52
N GLN A 52 10.56 25.97 -2.00
CA GLN A 52 11.41 26.98 -1.38
C GLN A 52 11.44 26.85 0.16
N VAL A 53 10.65 25.93 0.72
CA VAL A 53 10.56 25.73 2.17
C VAL A 53 11.52 24.63 2.61
N SER A 54 12.41 24.97 3.54
CA SER A 54 13.32 24.00 4.17
C SER A 54 12.55 22.98 4.99
N ARG A 55 12.95 21.71 4.88
CA ARG A 55 12.39 20.64 5.71
C ARG A 55 13.08 20.68 7.08
N PRO A 56 12.35 20.36 8.16
CA PRO A 56 12.98 20.17 9.47
C PRO A 56 13.99 19.01 9.44
N GLU A 57 14.96 19.08 10.34
CA GLU A 57 15.92 18.00 10.57
C GLU A 57 15.23 16.75 11.13
N GLU A 58 15.81 15.59 10.83
CA GLU A 58 15.26 14.32 11.30
C GLU A 58 15.48 14.11 12.79
N THR A 59 14.41 13.69 13.46
CA THR A 59 14.39 13.45 14.90
C THR A 59 14.49 11.97 15.25
N PHE A 60 14.19 11.07 14.31
CA PHE A 60 14.29 9.64 14.52
C PHE A 60 15.67 9.08 14.12
N TYR A 61 16.27 8.29 15.00
CA TYR A 61 17.55 7.62 14.74
C TYR A 61 17.34 6.36 13.87
N PHE A 62 17.78 6.42 12.62
CA PHE A 62 17.84 5.27 11.72
C PHE A 62 19.18 4.53 11.83
N PRO A 63 19.24 3.19 11.64
CA PRO A 63 18.15 2.31 11.22
C PRO A 63 17.18 1.94 12.35
N ILE A 64 15.92 1.68 12.00
CA ILE A 64 14.97 1.01 12.90
C ILE A 64 15.54 -0.37 13.25
N LYS A 65 15.63 -0.76 14.52
CA LYS A 65 16.13 -2.08 14.91
C LYS A 65 15.09 -3.17 14.58
N LEU A 66 15.56 -4.40 14.29
CA LEU A 66 14.64 -5.53 14.20
C LEU A 66 13.97 -5.75 15.56
N GLY A 67 12.66 -5.98 15.56
CA GLY A 67 11.86 -6.03 16.79
C GLY A 67 11.33 -4.68 17.28
N ASP A 68 11.80 -3.55 16.73
CA ASP A 68 11.35 -2.20 17.06
C ASP A 68 10.40 -1.62 16.00
N VAL A 69 9.73 -0.52 16.35
CA VAL A 69 8.84 0.25 15.46
C VAL A 69 9.54 1.52 14.99
N GLY A 70 9.22 1.99 13.79
CA GLY A 70 9.66 3.30 13.32
C GLY A 70 8.80 4.44 13.87
N PRO A 71 9.09 5.69 13.46
CA PRO A 71 8.37 6.86 13.95
C PRO A 71 6.90 6.80 13.53
N SER A 72 6.01 7.12 14.48
CA SER A 72 4.55 7.09 14.23
C SER A 72 4.01 8.43 13.70
N ASN A 73 4.59 9.54 14.14
CA ASN A 73 4.27 10.89 13.67
C ASN A 73 5.09 11.23 12.45
N SER A 74 4.47 11.91 11.48
CA SER A 74 5.21 12.52 10.38
C SER A 74 6.10 13.65 10.88
N LEU A 75 7.16 13.95 10.14
CA LEU A 75 8.05 15.03 10.54
C LEU A 75 7.45 16.42 10.22
N TYR A 76 6.66 16.55 9.16
CA TYR A 76 6.17 17.84 8.66
C TYR A 76 4.84 17.81 7.90
N SER A 77 4.00 16.77 8.07
CA SER A 77 2.74 16.64 7.34
C SER A 77 1.49 16.99 8.17
N GLY A 78 1.66 17.69 9.29
CA GLY A 78 0.60 18.04 10.22
C GLY A 78 0.10 16.87 11.08
N PRO A 79 -1.01 17.08 11.82
CA PRO A 79 -1.61 16.09 12.71
C PRO A 79 -1.98 14.78 12.02
N LYS A 80 -1.99 13.68 12.78
CA LYS A 80 -2.49 12.38 12.32
C LYS A 80 -3.96 12.45 11.94
N GLN A 81 -4.34 11.78 10.85
CA GLN A 81 -5.74 11.56 10.49
C GLN A 81 -6.33 10.39 11.30
N TYR A 82 -7.53 10.60 11.87
CA TYR A 82 -8.38 9.58 12.50
C TYR A 82 -9.83 9.71 12.01
N PRO A 83 -10.65 8.64 11.97
CA PRO A 83 -10.33 7.24 12.29
C PRO A 83 -9.20 6.67 11.41
N PHE A 84 -8.52 5.63 11.87
CA PHE A 84 -7.47 5.00 11.07
C PHE A 84 -7.55 3.47 11.21
N TYR A 85 -7.88 2.80 10.11
CA TYR A 85 -7.99 1.35 10.06
C TYR A 85 -6.66 0.68 9.70
N CYS A 86 -6.28 -0.37 10.40
CA CYS A 86 -5.03 -1.09 10.18
C CYS A 86 -5.16 -2.22 9.16
N MET A 87 -4.31 -2.23 8.13
CA MET A 87 -4.31 -3.25 7.07
C MET A 87 -3.14 -4.25 7.24
N THR A 88 -2.61 -4.43 8.45
CA THR A 88 -1.48 -5.34 8.74
C THR A 88 -1.86 -6.80 8.48
N ILE A 89 -3.07 -7.22 8.88
CA ILE A 89 -3.61 -8.56 8.61
C ILE A 89 -3.79 -8.77 7.10
N ASP A 90 -4.39 -7.80 6.41
CA ASP A 90 -4.63 -7.85 4.96
C ASP A 90 -3.33 -7.84 4.13
N SER A 91 -2.22 -7.45 4.78
CA SER A 91 -0.85 -7.46 4.28
C SER A 91 -0.07 -8.73 4.66
N GLY A 92 -0.67 -9.64 5.44
CA GLY A 92 -0.03 -10.91 5.84
C GLY A 92 1.02 -10.77 6.94
N ILE A 93 0.99 -9.68 7.71
CA ILE A 93 1.95 -9.40 8.79
C ILE A 93 1.44 -9.93 10.13
N GLY A 94 0.12 -9.87 10.35
CA GLY A 94 -0.52 -10.17 11.63
C GLY A 94 -1.23 -8.94 12.19
N GLN A 95 -1.59 -9.01 13.48
CA GLN A 95 -2.25 -7.90 14.17
C GLN A 95 -1.26 -6.75 14.44
N PRO A 96 -1.74 -5.49 14.47
CA PRO A 96 -0.90 -4.38 14.90
C PRO A 96 -0.62 -4.48 16.42
N LEU A 97 0.36 -3.72 16.89
CA LEU A 97 0.66 -3.64 18.32
C LEU A 97 -0.46 -2.91 19.07
N VAL A 98 -0.73 -3.37 20.30
CA VAL A 98 -1.55 -2.66 21.27
C VAL A 98 -0.83 -1.36 21.64
N ASP A 99 -1.48 -0.22 21.44
CA ASP A 99 -0.97 1.11 21.80
C ASP A 99 -1.88 1.85 22.79
N ASN A 100 -3.04 1.29 23.13
CA ASN A 100 -3.98 1.86 24.09
C ASN A 100 -4.95 0.79 24.64
N GLN A 101 -5.59 1.07 25.77
CA GLN A 101 -6.61 0.22 26.42
C GLN A 101 -8.01 0.89 26.44
N GLU A 102 -8.09 2.12 25.95
CA GLU A 102 -9.27 3.01 26.02
C GLU A 102 -10.27 2.81 24.86
N GLY A 103 -9.99 1.88 23.95
CA GLY A 103 -10.84 1.55 22.82
C GLY A 103 -10.51 2.27 21.51
N PHE A 104 -9.43 3.07 21.47
CA PHE A 104 -9.10 3.88 20.30
C PHE A 104 -8.54 3.04 19.16
N GLY A 105 -9.10 3.22 17.96
CA GLY A 105 -8.65 2.48 16.78
C GLY A 105 -9.26 1.08 16.68
N VAL A 106 -8.52 0.15 16.09
CA VAL A 106 -8.99 -1.23 15.85
C VAL A 106 -8.69 -2.11 17.07
N PRO A 107 -9.55 -3.09 17.41
CA PRO A 107 -9.27 -4.03 18.49
C PRO A 107 -8.15 -4.99 18.09
N VAL A 108 -7.35 -5.37 19.07
CA VAL A 108 -6.32 -6.41 18.97
C VAL A 108 -6.76 -7.56 19.86
N TYR A 109 -6.80 -8.76 19.29
CA TYR A 109 -7.26 -9.97 19.94
C TYR A 109 -6.08 -10.80 20.42
N GLU A 110 -6.31 -11.63 21.44
CA GLU A 110 -5.37 -12.69 21.81
C GLU A 110 -5.16 -13.67 20.63
N ASN A 111 -6.26 -14.05 19.98
CA ASN A 111 -6.26 -14.85 18.77
C ASN A 111 -7.21 -14.25 17.72
N ILE A 112 -6.66 -13.87 16.56
CA ILE A 112 -7.45 -13.27 15.48
C ILE A 112 -8.36 -14.27 14.76
N THR A 113 -8.06 -15.58 14.81
CA THR A 113 -8.91 -16.61 14.19
C THR A 113 -10.13 -16.94 15.05
N LEU A 114 -10.05 -16.67 16.35
CA LEU A 114 -11.12 -16.81 17.33
C LEU A 114 -11.25 -15.48 18.10
N PRO A 115 -11.81 -14.42 17.48
CA PRO A 115 -11.78 -13.05 17.98
C PRO A 115 -12.77 -12.82 19.13
N THR A 116 -12.61 -13.57 20.23
CA THR A 116 -13.47 -13.50 21.42
C THR A 116 -12.86 -12.63 22.51
N ASN A 117 -11.53 -12.67 22.69
CA ASN A 117 -10.81 -11.97 23.76
C ASN A 117 -9.97 -10.81 23.21
N ILE A 118 -10.35 -9.56 23.53
CA ILE A 118 -9.62 -8.35 23.17
C ILE A 118 -8.55 -8.08 24.23
N ILE A 119 -7.29 -7.95 23.80
CA ILE A 119 -6.14 -7.66 24.67
C ILE A 119 -5.73 -6.18 24.67
N GLY A 120 -6.36 -5.37 23.81
CA GLY A 120 -6.17 -3.94 23.71
C GLY A 120 -6.56 -3.41 22.33
N TYR A 121 -6.12 -2.20 22.01
CA TYR A 121 -6.47 -1.52 20.75
C TYR A 121 -5.25 -0.89 20.10
N SER A 122 -5.36 -0.65 18.78
CA SER A 122 -4.33 0.01 17.99
C SER A 122 -4.92 1.17 17.19
N LYS A 123 -4.55 2.39 17.56
CA LYS A 123 -4.89 3.60 16.80
C LYS A 123 -3.85 3.95 15.75
N ASP A 124 -2.59 3.58 15.98
CA ASP A 124 -1.47 3.98 15.13
C ASP A 124 -0.93 2.87 14.22
N CYS A 125 -1.49 1.66 14.28
CA CYS A 125 -1.22 0.56 13.34
C CYS A 125 0.26 0.19 13.21
N LEU A 126 1.04 0.42 14.27
CA LEU A 126 2.47 0.11 14.30
C LEU A 126 2.68 -1.39 14.48
N PHE A 127 3.77 -1.90 13.93
CA PHE A 127 4.20 -3.28 14.10
C PHE A 127 5.72 -3.36 14.01
N LYS A 128 6.26 -4.39 14.67
CA LYS A 128 7.69 -4.60 14.82
C LYS A 128 8.34 -4.93 13.47
N SER A 129 9.49 -4.32 13.23
CA SER A 129 10.29 -4.54 12.03
C SER A 129 10.83 -5.97 12.03
N HIS A 130 10.66 -6.69 10.94
CA HIS A 130 11.02 -8.11 10.85
C HIS A 130 11.49 -8.49 9.44
N LEU A 131 12.25 -9.58 9.37
CA LEU A 131 12.73 -10.17 8.12
C LEU A 131 11.83 -11.31 7.67
N GLN A 132 11.73 -11.45 6.36
CA GLN A 132 11.07 -12.55 5.68
C GLN A 132 11.99 -12.99 4.53
N PHE A 133 12.05 -14.30 4.32
CA PHE A 133 12.88 -14.90 3.28
C PHE A 133 11.99 -15.70 2.33
N TYR A 134 12.34 -15.70 1.05
CA TYR A 134 11.55 -16.32 -0.01
C TYR A 134 12.45 -17.04 -1.00
N TYR A 135 11.95 -18.13 -1.58
CA TYR A 135 12.47 -18.68 -2.83
C TYR A 135 11.43 -18.54 -3.94
N LEU A 136 11.88 -18.61 -5.18
CA LEU A 136 11.01 -18.70 -6.34
C LEU A 136 10.77 -20.16 -6.70
N ASN A 137 9.50 -20.55 -6.82
CA ASN A 137 9.14 -21.91 -7.24
C ASN A 137 9.02 -22.02 -8.77
N ASN A 138 8.84 -23.26 -9.27
CA ASN A 138 8.74 -23.59 -10.68
C ASN A 138 7.58 -22.89 -11.42
N ASN A 139 6.61 -22.34 -10.69
CA ASN A 139 5.48 -21.57 -11.23
C ASN A 139 5.71 -20.05 -11.16
N GLU A 140 6.97 -19.62 -10.95
CA GLU A 140 7.37 -18.22 -10.74
C GLU A 140 6.65 -17.53 -9.58
N LYS A 141 6.25 -18.29 -8.56
CA LYS A 141 5.64 -17.76 -7.33
C LYS A 141 6.64 -17.75 -6.19
N LEU A 142 6.61 -16.68 -5.41
CA LEU A 142 7.42 -16.57 -4.20
C LEU A 142 6.80 -17.38 -3.08
N VAL A 143 7.58 -18.28 -2.52
CA VAL A 143 7.22 -19.12 -1.38
C VAL A 143 8.08 -18.73 -0.20
N LYS A 144 7.46 -18.52 0.97
CA LYS A 144 8.16 -18.10 2.19
C LYS A 144 9.00 -19.26 2.74
N ILE A 145 10.23 -18.97 3.15
CA ILE A 145 11.16 -19.90 3.80
C ILE A 145 11.12 -19.61 5.31
N SER A 146 10.91 -20.64 6.12
CA SER A 146 11.05 -20.52 7.57
C SER A 146 12.51 -20.71 8.01
N PRO A 147 12.94 -20.17 9.16
CA PRO A 147 14.32 -20.29 9.63
C PRO A 147 14.83 -21.74 9.72
N GLU A 148 13.95 -22.69 10.04
CA GLU A 148 14.27 -24.11 10.16
C GLU A 148 14.67 -24.73 8.81
N GLN A 149 14.23 -24.13 7.71
CA GLN A 149 14.50 -24.61 6.34
C GLN A 149 15.81 -24.05 5.77
N PHE A 150 16.48 -23.10 6.44
CA PHE A 150 17.69 -22.44 5.90
C PHE A 150 18.84 -23.42 5.65
N SER A 151 18.95 -24.48 6.45
CA SER A 151 19.98 -25.53 6.27
C SER A 151 19.56 -26.64 5.30
N GLN A 152 18.32 -26.63 4.80
CA GLN A 152 17.72 -27.72 4.02
C GLN A 152 17.23 -27.25 2.65
N LEU A 153 17.90 -26.28 2.02
CA LEU A 153 17.48 -25.70 0.74
C LEU A 153 17.39 -26.73 -0.41
N SER A 154 18.21 -27.78 -0.38
CA SER A 154 18.13 -28.89 -1.34
C SER A 154 16.84 -29.71 -1.24
N SER A 155 16.11 -29.60 -0.12
CA SER A 155 14.82 -30.28 0.07
C SER A 155 13.63 -29.55 -0.58
N LEU A 156 13.83 -28.32 -1.07
CA LEU A 156 12.80 -27.50 -1.70
C LEU A 156 12.47 -28.01 -3.11
N ARG A 157 11.65 -29.08 -3.19
CA ARG A 157 11.37 -29.82 -4.43
C ARG A 157 10.72 -28.99 -5.54
N ASP A 158 9.97 -27.95 -5.17
CA ASP A 158 9.31 -27.06 -6.12
C ASP A 158 10.12 -25.80 -6.44
N ALA A 159 11.34 -25.65 -5.90
CA ALA A 159 12.19 -24.50 -6.17
C ALA A 159 12.65 -24.48 -7.64
N GLN A 160 12.57 -23.30 -8.26
CA GLN A 160 13.13 -23.07 -9.59
C GLN A 160 14.66 -23.15 -9.51
N LEU A 161 15.27 -23.88 -10.45
CA LEU A 161 16.72 -23.96 -10.61
C LEU A 161 17.20 -23.08 -11.79
N PRO A 162 18.29 -22.30 -11.63
CA PRO A 162 19.08 -22.12 -10.42
C PRO A 162 18.29 -21.44 -9.29
N LEU A 163 18.60 -21.83 -8.05
CA LEU A 163 17.88 -21.36 -6.86
C LEU A 163 17.97 -19.83 -6.75
N GLN A 164 16.80 -19.21 -6.59
CA GLN A 164 16.69 -17.75 -6.42
C GLN A 164 16.07 -17.45 -5.08
N LEU A 165 16.81 -16.70 -4.26
CA LEU A 165 16.44 -16.34 -2.91
C LEU A 165 16.27 -14.82 -2.79
N PHE A 166 15.32 -14.43 -1.95
CA PHE A 166 14.99 -13.03 -1.71
C PHE A 166 14.81 -12.78 -0.22
N ARG A 167 15.32 -11.64 0.25
CA ARG A 167 15.04 -11.12 1.59
C ARG A 167 14.10 -9.93 1.47
N ALA A 168 13.12 -9.88 2.35
CA ALA A 168 12.32 -8.69 2.58
C ALA A 168 12.38 -8.27 4.04
N GLU A 169 12.57 -6.98 4.30
CA GLU A 169 12.32 -6.36 5.60
C GLU A 169 11.00 -5.59 5.53
N GLN A 170 10.09 -5.81 6.47
CA GLN A 170 8.88 -5.01 6.63
C GLN A 170 8.82 -4.43 8.04
N GLY A 171 8.40 -3.17 8.14
CA GLY A 171 8.19 -2.45 9.40
C GLY A 171 7.28 -1.25 9.19
N SER A 172 7.11 -0.43 10.23
CA SER A 172 6.21 0.72 10.21
C SER A 172 6.96 2.06 10.23
N ILE A 173 6.60 2.98 9.34
CA ILE A 173 7.04 4.39 9.32
C ILE A 173 5.80 5.24 9.02
N ASN A 174 5.55 6.30 9.80
CA ASN A 174 4.38 7.17 9.69
C ASN A 174 3.04 6.41 9.73
N ARG A 175 2.98 5.32 10.50
CA ARG A 175 1.85 4.35 10.55
C ARG A 175 1.67 3.52 9.27
N PHE A 176 2.53 3.64 8.27
CA PHE A 176 2.46 2.86 7.03
C PHE A 176 3.50 1.75 6.98
N ILE A 177 3.16 0.69 6.25
CA ILE A 177 4.03 -0.47 6.06
C ILE A 177 5.09 -0.11 5.03
N TYR A 178 6.36 -0.07 5.43
CA TYR A 178 7.47 -0.05 4.49
C TYR A 178 7.87 -1.48 4.11
N THR A 179 8.55 -1.62 2.98
CA THR A 179 9.15 -2.87 2.54
C THR A 179 10.48 -2.56 1.87
N ILE A 180 11.54 -3.23 2.29
CA ILE A 180 12.83 -3.30 1.60
C ILE A 180 12.94 -4.72 1.04
N ALA A 181 13.27 -4.88 -0.23
CA ALA A 181 13.37 -6.18 -0.88
C ALA A 181 14.62 -6.28 -1.75
N MET A 182 15.34 -7.40 -1.64
CA MET A 182 16.61 -7.65 -2.33
C MET A 182 16.75 -9.14 -2.67
N ALA A 183 17.46 -9.45 -3.76
CA ALA A 183 17.99 -10.79 -3.99
C ALA A 183 19.13 -11.07 -3.00
N ILE A 184 19.28 -12.32 -2.58
CA ILE A 184 20.32 -12.75 -1.65
C ILE A 184 20.91 -14.10 -2.09
N THR A 185 22.07 -14.47 -1.53
CA THR A 185 22.64 -15.81 -1.67
C THR A 185 22.20 -16.72 -0.51
N PRO A 186 22.41 -18.05 -0.60
CA PRO A 186 22.15 -18.96 0.52
C PRO A 186 22.84 -18.57 1.83
N GLU A 187 24.08 -18.08 1.76
CA GLU A 187 24.90 -17.68 2.92
C GLU A 187 24.34 -16.45 3.64
N GLU A 188 23.49 -15.68 2.96
CA GLU A 188 22.87 -14.47 3.50
C GLU A 188 21.53 -14.73 4.20
N LEU A 189 21.02 -15.98 4.18
CA LEU A 189 19.82 -16.34 4.93
C LEU A 189 20.01 -16.05 6.44
N GLY A 190 19.00 -15.43 7.05
CA GLY A 190 19.07 -14.97 8.44
C GLY A 190 19.87 -13.68 8.66
N THR A 191 20.63 -13.21 7.68
CA THR A 191 21.38 -11.96 7.78
C THR A 191 20.51 -10.77 7.38
N ARG A 192 20.73 -9.62 8.03
CA ARG A 192 19.98 -8.38 7.76
C ARG A 192 20.62 -7.50 6.70
N THR A 193 21.93 -7.28 6.78
CA THR A 193 22.64 -6.21 6.06
C THR A 193 23.57 -6.71 4.97
N ILE A 194 23.94 -8.00 4.97
CA ILE A 194 24.76 -8.59 3.89
C ILE A 194 23.94 -8.55 2.59
N SER A 195 24.57 -8.07 1.51
CA SER A 195 23.91 -7.69 0.27
C SER A 195 24.83 -7.85 -0.95
N SER A 196 25.49 -9.00 -1.06
CA SER A 196 26.48 -9.31 -2.11
C SER A 196 25.92 -9.21 -3.53
N LEU A 197 24.62 -9.50 -3.72
CA LEU A 197 23.95 -9.41 -5.02
C LEU A 197 23.46 -7.98 -5.37
N TRP A 198 23.64 -7.00 -4.48
CA TRP A 198 23.16 -5.64 -4.73
C TRP A 198 24.11 -4.85 -5.62
N ASN A 199 23.61 -4.41 -6.77
CA ASN A 199 24.35 -3.62 -7.76
C ASN A 199 24.44 -2.12 -7.42
N LYS A 200 24.19 -1.73 -6.17
CA LYS A 200 24.13 -0.35 -5.67
C LYS A 200 23.05 0.55 -6.27
N LYS A 201 22.06 0.01 -7.00
CA LYS A 201 20.95 0.78 -7.57
C LYS A 201 19.67 0.54 -6.78
N LEU A 202 18.88 1.59 -6.61
CA LEU A 202 17.66 1.56 -5.81
C LEU A 202 16.43 1.95 -6.63
N ILE A 203 15.34 1.20 -6.47
CA ILE A 203 14.03 1.54 -7.01
C ILE A 203 13.10 1.90 -5.84
N TYR A 204 12.49 3.08 -5.90
CA TYR A 204 11.35 3.43 -5.04
C TYR A 204 10.05 3.12 -5.79
N GLN A 205 9.31 2.11 -5.34
CA GLN A 205 8.03 1.72 -5.94
C GLN A 205 6.86 2.52 -5.35
N PHE A 206 6.25 3.37 -6.18
CA PHE A 206 4.99 4.08 -5.90
C PHE A 206 3.78 3.30 -6.44
N HIS A 207 2.58 3.58 -5.92
CA HIS A 207 1.36 2.92 -6.37
C HIS A 207 0.23 3.91 -6.59
N GLY A 208 -0.59 3.67 -7.61
CA GLY A 208 -1.69 4.55 -8.00
C GLY A 208 -3.02 4.37 -7.24
N GLY A 209 -4.05 5.02 -7.78
CA GLY A 209 -5.41 5.14 -7.25
C GLY A 209 -5.69 6.51 -6.62
N SER A 210 -6.88 6.70 -6.08
CA SER A 210 -7.26 7.90 -5.32
C SER A 210 -8.03 7.48 -4.08
N GLY A 211 -7.66 8.02 -2.92
CA GLY A 211 -8.21 7.62 -1.63
C GLY A 211 -8.13 8.76 -0.61
N ILE A 212 -9.22 8.94 0.13
CA ILE A 212 -9.43 10.06 1.08
C ILE A 212 -8.62 9.96 2.38
N GLY A 213 -7.81 8.91 2.55
CA GLY A 213 -7.15 8.61 3.83
C GLY A 213 -8.01 7.73 4.75
N PHE A 214 -7.71 7.68 6.04
CA PHE A 214 -8.40 6.87 7.09
C PHE A 214 -8.09 5.36 7.15
N ARG A 215 -7.15 4.85 6.36
CA ARG A 215 -6.64 3.47 6.56
C ARG A 215 -5.18 3.35 6.14
N GLN A 216 -4.46 2.47 6.82
CA GLN A 216 -3.13 2.03 6.42
C GLN A 216 -3.22 1.37 5.03
N GLY A 217 -2.21 1.52 4.18
CA GLY A 217 -2.23 0.83 2.88
C GLY A 217 -1.86 -0.65 2.99
N ARG A 218 -2.39 -1.48 2.08
CA ARG A 218 -1.94 -2.88 1.93
C ARG A 218 -0.57 -2.98 1.26
N GLN A 219 0.34 -3.73 1.87
CA GLN A 219 1.69 -3.93 1.36
C GLN A 219 2.22 -5.34 1.68
N LYS A 220 2.31 -6.20 0.66
CA LYS A 220 2.87 -7.55 0.78
C LYS A 220 4.29 -7.57 0.22
N ALA A 221 5.24 -8.17 0.95
CA ALA A 221 6.61 -8.37 0.48
C ALA A 221 6.66 -9.12 -0.86
N THR A 222 5.90 -10.23 -0.98
CA THR A 222 5.80 -11.01 -2.22
C THR A 222 5.36 -10.17 -3.41
N ARG A 223 4.33 -9.33 -3.25
CA ARG A 223 3.87 -8.44 -4.33
C ARG A 223 4.92 -7.40 -4.73
N THR A 224 5.71 -6.91 -3.76
CA THR A 224 6.79 -5.94 -4.02
C THR A 224 7.89 -6.59 -4.87
N ILE A 225 8.34 -7.78 -4.48
CA ILE A 225 9.37 -8.55 -5.22
C ILE A 225 8.83 -8.97 -6.59
N THR A 226 7.67 -9.64 -6.68
CA THR A 226 7.13 -10.16 -7.95
C THR A 226 6.94 -9.05 -8.99
N ARG A 227 6.50 -7.85 -8.59
CA ARG A 227 6.32 -6.72 -9.51
C ARG A 227 7.63 -6.23 -10.13
N ARG A 228 8.76 -6.45 -9.45
CA ARG A 228 10.10 -6.02 -9.87
C ARG A 228 11.06 -7.20 -9.98
N LEU A 229 10.54 -8.40 -10.28
CA LEU A 229 11.32 -9.62 -10.24
C LEU A 229 12.51 -9.54 -11.21
N ALA A 230 12.31 -8.96 -12.40
CA ALA A 230 13.36 -8.78 -13.39
C ALA A 230 14.46 -7.82 -12.90
N GLU A 231 14.10 -6.73 -12.23
CA GLU A 231 15.05 -5.76 -11.68
C GLU A 231 15.78 -6.31 -10.45
N VAL A 232 15.06 -6.98 -9.55
CA VAL A 232 15.66 -7.63 -8.37
C VAL A 232 16.65 -8.72 -8.80
N ARG A 233 16.34 -9.51 -9.84
CA ARG A 233 17.27 -10.49 -10.47
C ARG A 233 18.53 -9.83 -11.04
N LYS A 234 18.43 -8.58 -11.49
CA LYS A 234 19.58 -7.79 -11.98
C LYS A 234 20.35 -7.10 -10.83
N GLY A 235 20.00 -7.38 -9.58
CA GLY A 235 20.66 -6.86 -8.40
C GLY A 235 20.13 -5.52 -7.89
N TYR A 236 18.97 -5.04 -8.35
CA TYR A 236 18.37 -3.84 -7.77
C TYR A 236 17.78 -4.12 -6.39
N ALA A 237 17.96 -3.18 -5.46
CA ALA A 237 17.15 -3.13 -4.25
C ALA A 237 15.84 -2.39 -4.53
N ILE A 238 14.73 -2.87 -3.95
CA ILE A 238 13.42 -2.23 -4.08
C ILE A 238 12.96 -1.77 -2.71
N ILE A 239 12.58 -0.50 -2.59
CA ILE A 239 11.87 0.01 -1.44
C ILE A 239 10.48 0.50 -1.83
N SER A 240 9.55 0.40 -0.90
CA SER A 240 8.14 0.71 -1.14
C SER A 240 7.46 1.02 0.19
N SER A 241 6.47 1.90 0.19
CA SER A 241 5.64 2.16 1.37
C SER A 241 4.17 2.15 1.01
N SER A 242 3.36 1.64 1.94
CA SER A 242 1.91 1.69 1.82
C SER A 242 1.33 3.11 1.97
N GLY A 243 2.13 4.05 2.51
CA GLY A 243 1.84 5.49 2.54
C GLY A 243 2.14 6.20 1.21
N ASN A 244 2.86 5.54 0.30
CA ASN A 244 3.14 6.00 -1.06
C ASN A 244 2.25 5.28 -2.08
N ARG A 245 1.06 4.88 -1.64
CA ARG A 245 0.00 4.28 -2.45
C ARG A 245 -1.25 5.14 -2.41
N THR A 246 -1.49 5.84 -3.51
CA THR A 246 -2.51 6.89 -3.56
C THR A 246 -3.95 6.38 -3.46
N SER A 247 -4.19 5.08 -3.70
CA SER A 247 -5.49 4.43 -3.41
C SER A 247 -5.87 4.38 -1.93
N TYR A 248 -4.96 4.70 -1.01
CA TYR A 248 -5.19 4.66 0.44
C TYR A 248 -5.07 6.03 1.11
N THR A 249 -4.22 6.92 0.58
CA THR A 249 -4.07 8.29 1.06
C THR A 249 -3.58 9.17 -0.07
N TYR A 250 -4.08 10.40 -0.16
CA TYR A 250 -3.64 11.40 -1.14
C TYR A 250 -2.90 12.58 -0.51
N ASN A 251 -2.44 12.46 0.75
CA ASN A 251 -1.65 13.51 1.40
C ASN A 251 -0.21 13.49 0.88
N MET A 252 0.13 14.44 0.00
CA MET A 252 1.42 14.47 -0.70
C MET A 252 2.60 14.90 0.18
N LEU A 253 2.37 15.72 1.22
CA LEU A 253 3.41 16.03 2.20
C LEU A 253 3.76 14.79 3.03
N LEU A 254 2.75 14.01 3.43
CA LEU A 254 2.94 12.75 4.13
C LEU A 254 3.61 11.70 3.24
N ALA A 255 3.27 11.66 1.95
CA ALA A 255 3.92 10.81 0.98
C ALA A 255 5.41 11.17 0.81
N GLU A 256 5.75 12.46 0.73
CA GLU A 256 7.14 12.93 0.68
C GLU A 256 7.92 12.52 1.93
N ASP A 257 7.40 12.83 3.13
CA ASP A 257 8.05 12.50 4.40
C ASP A 257 8.25 10.98 4.55
N THR A 258 7.23 10.20 4.19
CA THR A 258 7.32 8.73 4.22
C THR A 258 8.37 8.21 3.24
N ALA A 259 8.43 8.74 2.02
CA ALA A 259 9.44 8.34 1.04
C ALA A 259 10.86 8.68 1.49
N ARG A 260 11.05 9.89 2.04
CA ARG A 260 12.32 10.35 2.61
C ARG A 260 12.80 9.42 3.72
N ARG A 261 11.93 9.11 4.68
CA ARG A 261 12.26 8.27 5.84
C ARG A 261 12.50 6.81 5.47
N VAL A 262 11.76 6.26 4.51
CA VAL A 262 12.02 4.90 4.00
C VAL A 262 13.36 4.83 3.28
N LYS A 263 13.71 5.84 2.46
CA LYS A 263 15.04 5.90 1.83
C LYS A 263 16.15 6.06 2.87
N ARG A 264 15.96 6.93 3.87
CA ARG A 264 16.93 7.09 4.98
C ARG A 264 17.14 5.79 5.76
N HIS A 265 16.06 5.07 6.06
CA HIS A 265 16.15 3.74 6.68
C HIS A 265 16.98 2.77 5.83
N PHE A 266 16.74 2.72 4.51
CA PHE A 266 17.54 1.91 3.60
C PHE A 266 19.03 2.29 3.61
N ILE A 267 19.35 3.58 3.46
CA ILE A 267 20.73 4.08 3.42
C ILE A 267 21.45 3.76 4.73
N SER A 268 20.78 3.89 5.87
CA SER A 268 21.36 3.59 7.17
C SER A 268 21.72 2.09 7.37
N LEU A 269 21.15 1.20 6.55
CA LEU A 269 21.44 -0.24 6.59
C LEU A 269 22.48 -0.66 5.55
N PHE A 270 22.44 -0.09 4.34
CA PHE A 270 23.17 -0.60 3.18
C PHE A 270 24.16 0.40 2.57
N GLY A 271 24.07 1.68 2.95
CA GLY A 271 24.80 2.79 2.36
C GLY A 271 24.06 3.46 1.20
N GLU A 272 24.66 4.53 0.66
CA GLU A 272 24.09 5.32 -0.43
C GLU A 272 24.03 4.52 -1.75
N PRO A 273 22.88 4.52 -2.46
CA PRO A 273 22.82 3.99 -3.81
C PRO A 273 23.50 4.94 -4.81
N VAL A 274 23.93 4.41 -5.96
CA VAL A 274 24.39 5.21 -7.11
C VAL A 274 23.25 6.11 -7.62
N TYR A 275 22.02 5.60 -7.59
CA TYR A 275 20.81 6.38 -7.83
C TYR A 275 19.58 5.69 -7.23
N THR A 276 18.55 6.50 -7.00
CA THR A 276 17.20 6.08 -6.64
C THR A 276 16.23 6.50 -7.73
N VAL A 277 15.68 5.53 -8.47
CA VAL A 277 14.65 5.79 -9.48
C VAL A 277 13.26 5.54 -8.90
N GLY A 278 12.35 6.51 -9.04
CA GLY A 278 10.94 6.33 -8.75
C GLY A 278 10.24 5.59 -9.88
N ILE A 279 9.36 4.65 -9.56
CA ILE A 279 8.49 4.01 -10.55
C ILE A 279 7.08 3.85 -10.00
N GLY A 280 6.08 4.28 -10.77
CA GLY A 280 4.68 4.15 -10.37
C GLY A 280 3.72 4.80 -11.36
N GLY A 281 2.48 4.29 -11.39
CA GLY A 281 1.46 4.70 -12.33
C GLY A 281 0.33 5.54 -11.74
N SER A 282 -0.37 6.33 -12.57
CA SER A 282 -1.52 7.15 -12.17
C SER A 282 -1.14 8.08 -11.00
N GLY A 283 -1.82 8.01 -9.85
CA GLY A 283 -1.46 8.79 -8.67
C GLY A 283 -0.03 8.50 -8.14
N GLY A 284 0.53 7.33 -8.41
CA GLY A 284 1.94 7.03 -8.12
C GLY A 284 2.91 7.74 -9.07
N GLY A 285 2.47 8.10 -10.28
CA GLY A 285 3.19 8.98 -11.20
C GLY A 285 3.14 10.43 -10.70
N LEU A 286 1.96 10.91 -10.31
CA LEU A 286 1.78 12.24 -9.72
C LEU A 286 2.67 12.44 -8.48
N ALA A 287 2.69 11.46 -7.57
CA ALA A 287 3.51 11.53 -6.36
C ALA A 287 4.99 11.76 -6.67
N GLN A 288 5.52 11.16 -7.75
CA GLN A 288 6.89 11.35 -8.19
C GLN A 288 7.15 12.79 -8.66
N TYR A 289 6.26 13.35 -9.47
CA TYR A 289 6.36 14.74 -9.92
C TYR A 289 6.32 15.71 -8.75
N LEU A 290 5.37 15.56 -7.84
CA LEU A 290 5.23 16.44 -6.68
C LEU A 290 6.42 16.33 -5.74
N ILE A 291 6.92 15.11 -5.47
CA ILE A 291 8.11 14.91 -4.64
C ILE A 291 9.34 15.55 -5.29
N GLY A 292 9.53 15.38 -6.60
CA GLY A 292 10.64 15.94 -7.36
C GLY A 292 10.57 17.47 -7.53
N GLN A 293 9.37 18.03 -7.68
CA GLN A 293 9.14 19.48 -7.70
C GLN A 293 9.43 20.09 -6.33
N ASN A 294 8.93 19.45 -5.28
CA ASN A 294 8.94 20.03 -3.95
C ASN A 294 10.28 19.83 -3.25
N SER A 295 11.02 18.75 -3.49
CA SER A 295 12.17 18.40 -2.67
C SER A 295 13.30 17.71 -3.43
N ARG A 296 14.49 17.69 -2.82
CA ARG A 296 15.66 16.97 -3.31
C ARG A 296 16.07 15.84 -2.35
N GLY A 297 16.93 14.96 -2.85
CA GLY A 297 17.56 13.87 -2.08
C GLY A 297 16.75 12.58 -1.99
N ILE A 298 15.50 12.55 -2.48
CA ILE A 298 14.65 11.34 -2.46
C ILE A 298 14.81 10.55 -3.76
N LEU A 299 14.58 11.17 -4.91
CA LEU A 299 14.60 10.53 -6.23
C LEU A 299 15.61 11.23 -7.14
N ASP A 300 16.40 10.45 -7.86
CA ASP A 300 17.40 10.91 -8.82
C ASP A 300 16.89 10.77 -10.26
N GLY A 301 15.87 9.93 -10.48
CA GLY A 301 15.16 9.79 -11.75
C GLY A 301 13.71 9.36 -11.53
N LEU A 302 12.83 9.70 -12.47
CA LEU A 302 11.40 9.38 -12.42
C LEU A 302 11.01 8.51 -13.62
N ILE A 303 10.24 7.45 -13.36
CA ILE A 303 9.54 6.67 -14.39
C ILE A 303 8.04 6.70 -14.05
N PRO A 304 7.37 7.83 -14.29
CA PRO A 304 5.94 7.96 -14.11
C PRO A 304 5.22 7.20 -15.23
N GLN A 305 4.27 6.35 -14.87
CA GLN A 305 3.47 5.56 -15.81
C GLN A 305 2.03 6.11 -15.82
N TYR A 306 1.31 6.04 -16.95
CA TYR A 306 -0.06 6.60 -17.04
C TYR A 306 -0.14 8.01 -16.45
N SER A 307 0.83 8.85 -16.84
CA SER A 307 1.15 10.08 -16.15
C SER A 307 0.21 11.20 -16.55
N TYR A 308 -0.26 11.95 -15.56
CA TYR A 308 -0.91 13.24 -15.74
C TYR A 308 -0.14 14.27 -14.90
N PRO A 309 0.55 15.24 -15.53
CA PRO A 309 1.42 16.18 -14.81
C PRO A 309 0.63 17.22 -14.01
N ASP A 310 -0.63 17.48 -14.37
CA ASP A 310 -1.53 18.37 -13.65
C ASP A 310 -2.81 17.65 -13.24
N MET A 311 -3.03 17.44 -11.95
CA MET A 311 -4.23 16.78 -11.45
C MET A 311 -5.49 17.66 -11.57
N LEU A 312 -5.35 18.99 -11.52
CA LEU A 312 -6.50 19.89 -11.50
C LEU A 312 -7.20 19.91 -12.86
N SER A 313 -6.48 20.13 -13.96
CA SER A 313 -7.10 20.06 -15.29
C SER A 313 -7.63 18.66 -15.64
N GLN A 314 -6.97 17.62 -15.14
CA GLN A 314 -7.24 16.23 -15.53
C GLN A 314 -8.46 15.63 -14.81
N THR A 315 -8.74 16.09 -13.59
CA THR A 315 -9.89 15.60 -12.82
C THR A 315 -11.22 16.18 -13.35
N ILE A 316 -11.20 17.38 -13.93
CA ILE A 316 -12.41 18.07 -14.41
C ILE A 316 -13.13 17.23 -15.46
N TYR A 317 -12.48 16.96 -16.61
CA TYR A 317 -13.14 16.21 -17.68
C TYR A 317 -13.46 14.76 -17.26
N THR A 318 -12.63 14.14 -16.39
CA THR A 318 -12.86 12.77 -15.91
C THR A 318 -14.17 12.66 -15.13
N LEU A 319 -14.51 13.66 -14.31
CA LEU A 319 -15.77 13.68 -13.56
C LEU A 319 -16.96 14.08 -14.45
N ASP A 320 -16.73 14.91 -15.47
CA ASP A 320 -17.76 15.30 -16.41
C ASP A 320 -18.16 14.15 -17.35
N CYS A 321 -17.29 13.17 -17.60
CA CYS A 321 -17.59 12.01 -18.46
C CYS A 321 -18.88 11.26 -18.07
N ASP A 322 -19.13 11.02 -16.79
CA ASP A 322 -20.36 10.34 -16.35
C ASP A 322 -21.61 11.21 -16.54
N LEU A 323 -21.47 12.51 -16.33
CA LEU A 323 -22.55 13.49 -16.55
C LEU A 323 -22.90 13.60 -18.04
N PHE A 324 -21.89 13.68 -18.90
CA PHE A 324 -22.04 13.69 -20.34
C PHE A 324 -22.63 12.38 -20.86
N ASN A 325 -22.15 11.22 -20.39
CA ASN A 325 -22.73 9.93 -20.77
C ASN A 325 -24.20 9.81 -20.33
N ASN A 326 -24.56 10.29 -19.13
CA ASN A 326 -25.96 10.33 -18.72
C ASN A 326 -26.80 11.20 -19.65
N TYR A 327 -26.27 12.37 -20.01
CA TYR A 327 -26.95 13.29 -20.91
C TYR A 327 -27.17 12.68 -22.31
N PHE A 328 -26.10 12.19 -22.95
CA PHE A 328 -26.12 11.59 -24.28
C PHE A 328 -27.04 10.38 -24.37
N THR A 329 -27.08 9.56 -23.31
CA THR A 329 -27.85 8.31 -23.32
C THR A 329 -29.30 8.52 -22.94
N PHE A 330 -29.57 9.32 -21.90
CA PHE A 330 -30.88 9.32 -21.22
C PHE A 330 -31.60 10.67 -21.19
N ARG A 331 -30.90 11.79 -21.33
CA ARG A 331 -31.50 13.13 -21.13
C ARG A 331 -31.68 13.93 -22.40
N ALA A 332 -30.88 13.66 -23.43
CA ALA A 332 -31.02 14.31 -24.72
C ALA A 332 -32.39 13.96 -25.34
N LYS A 333 -33.17 14.98 -25.72
CA LYS A 333 -34.49 14.82 -26.35
C LYS A 333 -34.42 14.06 -27.68
N ASP A 334 -33.33 14.24 -28.42
CA ASP A 334 -32.96 13.46 -29.59
C ASP A 334 -31.53 12.94 -29.36
N ASN A 335 -31.41 11.66 -29.06
CA ASN A 335 -30.13 11.04 -28.74
C ASN A 335 -29.46 10.37 -29.94
N SER A 336 -30.08 10.40 -31.12
CA SER A 336 -29.54 9.78 -32.34
C SER A 336 -28.20 10.38 -32.73
N ARG A 337 -28.07 11.71 -32.64
CA ARG A 337 -26.81 12.45 -32.80
C ARG A 337 -25.71 11.94 -31.86
N TRP A 338 -26.06 11.67 -30.60
CA TRP A 338 -25.09 11.26 -29.59
C TRP A 338 -24.73 9.78 -29.66
N GLN A 339 -25.44 8.98 -30.47
CA GLN A 339 -25.00 7.61 -30.77
C GLN A 339 -23.77 7.58 -31.71
N GLN A 340 -23.49 8.68 -32.40
CA GLN A 340 -22.28 8.89 -33.17
C GLN A 340 -21.20 9.45 -32.24
N TRP A 341 -20.22 8.62 -31.85
CA TRP A 341 -19.25 8.97 -30.82
C TRP A 341 -18.34 10.14 -31.22
N ASP A 342 -18.07 10.33 -32.51
CA ASP A 342 -17.34 11.48 -33.06
C ASP A 342 -18.04 12.81 -32.74
N GLN A 343 -19.38 12.82 -32.66
CA GLN A 343 -20.14 14.03 -32.33
C GLN A 343 -19.98 14.46 -30.86
N ARG A 344 -19.50 13.57 -29.99
CA ARG A 344 -19.28 13.86 -28.56
C ARG A 344 -17.99 14.64 -28.32
N GLN A 345 -17.01 14.56 -29.23
CA GLN A 345 -15.69 15.21 -29.11
C GLN A 345 -15.81 16.72 -28.84
N LEU A 346 -16.79 17.38 -29.47
CA LEU A 346 -17.04 18.82 -29.35
C LEU A 346 -17.44 19.25 -27.92
N LEU A 347 -18.03 18.34 -27.13
CA LEU A 347 -18.50 18.61 -25.78
C LEU A 347 -17.60 17.98 -24.72
N GLU A 348 -17.17 16.73 -24.93
CA GLU A 348 -16.29 16.02 -24.00
C GLU A 348 -14.85 16.53 -24.04
N GLY A 349 -14.41 17.12 -25.17
CA GLY A 349 -13.02 17.54 -25.37
C GLY A 349 -12.02 16.38 -25.45
N MET A 350 -12.52 15.15 -25.59
CA MET A 350 -11.75 13.90 -25.65
C MET A 350 -11.87 13.29 -27.05
N ASN A 351 -10.88 12.49 -27.46
CA ASN A 351 -10.90 11.80 -28.75
C ASN A 351 -11.83 10.57 -28.70
N SER A 352 -13.13 10.80 -28.61
CA SER A 352 -14.16 9.76 -28.64
C SER A 352 -14.29 9.19 -30.05
N LEU A 353 -14.01 7.89 -30.20
CA LEU A 353 -14.08 7.18 -31.48
C LEU A 353 -15.18 6.13 -31.42
N GLN A 354 -15.89 5.96 -32.52
CA GLN A 354 -16.85 4.87 -32.67
C GLN A 354 -16.11 3.53 -32.50
N ASP A 355 -16.69 2.61 -31.72
CA ASP A 355 -16.16 1.27 -31.46
C ASP A 355 -14.83 1.21 -30.69
N PHE A 356 -14.37 2.32 -30.11
CA PHE A 356 -13.22 2.36 -29.23
C PHE A 356 -13.68 2.73 -27.80
N PRO A 357 -13.65 1.78 -26.84
CA PRO A 357 -14.14 2.01 -25.49
C PRO A 357 -13.29 2.99 -24.68
#